data_AF-A0A1X3D594-F1
#
_entry.id   AF-A0A1X3D594-F1
#
_cell.length_a   1.000
_cell.length_b   1.000
_cell.length_c   1.000
_cell.angle_alpha   90.00
_cell.angle_beta   90.00
_cell.angle_gamma   90.00
#
_symmetry.space_group_name_H-M   'P 1'
#
loop_
_entity.id
_entity.type
_entity.pdbx_description
1 polymer ?
#
loop_
_entity_poly.entity_id
_entity_poly.type
_entity_poly.pdbx_seq_one_letter_code
_entity_poly.pdbx_strand_id
1 'polypeptide(L)'
;MSKYNLHFKYRAVPHYHQVHSQQRTAEHFNVSRTHLRRWIAAYRQGGIAALQHPQAASMKTKRKNPFIADKPDHEKTRAELIEELRYMRAENDYLKHMKALNEKNAAKAAKPFKR
;
A
#
# COMPACT_ATOMS: atom_id res chain seq x y z
N MET A 1 12.34 -10.99 12.54
CA MET A 1 11.56 -12.07 13.20
C MET A 1 10.14 -11.57 13.45
N SER A 2 9.10 -12.28 13.01
CA SER A 2 7.70 -11.86 13.28
C SER A 2 7.35 -12.19 14.74
N LYS A 3 6.85 -11.20 15.51
CA LYS A 3 6.46 -11.37 16.93
C LYS A 3 5.36 -12.44 17.16
N TYR A 4 4.61 -12.78 16.11
CA TYR A 4 3.49 -13.72 16.19
C TYR A 4 3.66 -14.84 15.17
N ASN A 5 3.50 -16.09 15.63
CA ASN A 5 3.54 -17.30 14.81
C ASN A 5 2.39 -17.29 13.78
N LEU A 6 2.63 -17.85 12.58
CA LEU A 6 1.61 -18.02 11.54
C LEU A 6 0.36 -18.74 12.07
N HIS A 7 0.55 -19.80 12.86
CA HIS A 7 -0.56 -20.56 13.45
C HIS A 7 -1.45 -19.67 14.33
N PHE A 8 -0.84 -18.79 15.12
CA PHE A 8 -1.55 -17.85 15.97
C PHE A 8 -2.36 -16.83 15.15
N LYS A 9 -1.77 -16.28 14.08
CA LYS A 9 -2.47 -15.37 13.16
C LYS A 9 -3.64 -16.07 12.46
N TYR A 10 -3.45 -17.33 12.06
CA TYR A 10 -4.48 -18.12 11.40
C TYR A 10 -5.65 -18.42 12.33
N ARG A 11 -5.46 -18.58 13.64
CA ARG A 11 -6.60 -18.74 14.58
C ARG A 11 -7.37 -17.45 14.81
N ALA A 12 -6.69 -16.29 14.78
CA ALA A 12 -7.31 -15.01 15.04
C ALA A 12 -8.26 -14.55 13.92
N VAL A 13 -7.98 -14.89 12.66
CA VAL A 13 -8.79 -14.45 11.49
C VAL A 13 -10.17 -15.13 11.42
N PRO A 14 -10.32 -16.45 11.53
CA PRO A 14 -11.61 -17.14 11.60
C PRO A 14 -12.45 -16.73 12.82
N HIS A 15 -11.81 -16.47 13.96
CA HIS A 15 -12.53 -15.96 15.13
C HIS A 15 -13.13 -14.58 14.87
N TYR A 16 -12.45 -13.72 14.11
CA TYR A 16 -13.06 -12.46 13.64
C TYR A 16 -14.30 -12.71 12.77
N HIS A 17 -14.31 -13.75 11.93
CA HIS A 17 -15.49 -14.10 11.14
C HIS A 17 -16.68 -14.62 11.97
N GLN A 18 -16.45 -15.06 13.21
CA GLN A 18 -17.53 -15.44 14.11
C GLN A 18 -18.05 -14.22 14.89
N VAL A 19 -17.13 -13.43 15.47
CA VAL A 19 -17.48 -12.33 16.38
C VAL A 19 -17.84 -11.04 15.62
N HIS A 20 -17.40 -10.88 14.38
CA HIS A 20 -17.57 -9.69 13.53
C HIS A 20 -17.06 -8.37 14.14
N SER A 21 -16.36 -8.42 15.28
CA SER A 21 -15.77 -7.27 15.95
C SER A 21 -14.25 -7.42 16.06
N GLN A 22 -13.54 -6.46 15.47
CA GLN A 22 -12.07 -6.39 15.54
C GLN A 22 -11.59 -6.12 16.97
N GLN A 23 -12.36 -5.39 17.77
CA GLN A 23 -11.97 -5.05 19.13
C GLN A 23 -12.08 -6.25 20.06
N ARG A 24 -13.23 -6.93 20.06
CA ARG A 24 -13.43 -8.14 20.88
C ARG A 24 -12.47 -9.26 20.51
N THR A 25 -12.18 -9.42 19.21
CA THR A 25 -11.18 -10.40 18.76
C THR A 25 -9.77 -10.00 19.17
N ALA A 26 -9.41 -8.72 19.09
CA ALA A 26 -8.11 -8.23 19.55
C ALA A 26 -7.90 -8.46 21.05
N GLU A 27 -8.93 -8.20 21.87
CA GLU A 27 -8.94 -8.46 23.31
C GLU A 27 -8.82 -9.96 23.62
N HIS A 28 -9.60 -10.82 22.94
CA HIS A 28 -9.57 -12.27 23.13
C HIS A 28 -8.18 -12.88 22.87
N PHE A 29 -7.47 -12.40 21.84
CA PHE A 29 -6.13 -12.88 21.51
C PHE A 29 -5.01 -12.06 22.17
N ASN A 30 -5.34 -11.05 23.00
CA ASN A 30 -4.40 -10.11 23.59
C ASN A 30 -3.43 -9.48 22.57
N VAL A 31 -3.97 -9.07 21.41
CA VAL A 31 -3.22 -8.47 20.31
C VAL A 31 -3.72 -7.04 20.08
N SER A 32 -2.84 -6.13 19.65
CA SER A 32 -3.29 -4.83 19.15
C SER A 32 -4.29 -4.98 17.99
N ARG A 33 -5.37 -4.20 18.04
CA ARG A 33 -6.37 -4.05 16.97
C ARG A 33 -5.74 -3.73 15.60
N THR A 34 -4.62 -3.01 15.58
CA THR A 34 -3.91 -2.69 14.33
C THR A 34 -3.26 -3.90 13.68
N HIS A 35 -2.70 -4.82 14.48
CA HIS A 35 -2.14 -6.07 13.98
C HIS A 35 -3.22 -6.99 13.44
N LEU A 36 -4.32 -7.16 14.19
CA LEU A 36 -5.45 -7.98 13.75
C LEU A 36 -6.01 -7.48 12.41
N ARG A 37 -6.20 -6.16 12.26
CA ARG A 37 -6.67 -5.56 11.00
C ARG A 37 -5.74 -5.88 9.83
N ARG A 38 -4.41 -5.82 10.04
CA ARG A 38 -3.42 -6.16 9.01
C ARG A 38 -3.50 -7.64 8.64
N TRP A 39 -3.72 -8.54 9.60
CA TRP A 39 -3.88 -9.98 9.31
C TRP A 39 -5.14 -10.27 8.52
N ILE A 40 -6.28 -9.65 8.88
CA ILE A 40 -7.54 -9.79 8.14
C ILE A 40 -7.37 -9.30 6.69
N ALA A 41 -6.73 -8.13 6.50
CA ALA A 41 -6.47 -7.59 5.17
C ALA A 41 -5.57 -8.50 4.33
N ALA A 42 -4.48 -9.02 4.92
CA ALA A 42 -3.59 -9.97 4.25
C ALA A 42 -4.31 -11.26 3.87
N TYR A 43 -5.11 -11.83 4.78
CA TYR A 43 -5.89 -13.04 4.52
C TYR A 43 -6.88 -12.87 3.36
N ARG A 44 -7.56 -11.71 3.30
CA ARG A 44 -8.48 -11.39 2.20
C ARG A 44 -7.79 -11.24 0.84
N GLN A 45 -6.52 -10.86 0.82
CA GLN A 45 -5.77 -10.61 -0.42
C GLN A 45 -5.08 -11.86 -0.96
N GLY A 46 -4.56 -12.72 -0.09
CA GLY A 46 -3.76 -13.89 -0.52
C GLY A 46 -3.77 -15.05 0.46
N GLY A 47 -4.82 -15.19 1.26
CA GLY A 47 -5.03 -16.32 2.17
C GLY A 47 -3.91 -16.51 3.18
N ILE A 48 -3.56 -17.77 3.43
CA ILE A 48 -2.56 -18.16 4.45
C ILE A 48 -1.15 -17.70 4.05
N ALA A 49 -0.81 -17.75 2.75
CA ALA A 49 0.50 -17.32 2.25
C ALA A 49 0.76 -15.83 2.53
N ALA A 50 -0.27 -14.99 2.36
CA ALA A 50 -0.18 -13.56 2.69
C ALA A 50 -0.05 -13.28 4.20
N LEU A 51 -0.56 -14.18 5.07
CA LEU A 51 -0.39 -14.08 6.53
C LEU A 51 1.05 -14.33 6.99
N GLN A 52 1.77 -15.18 6.26
CA GLN A 52 3.17 -15.50 6.49
C GLN A 52 4.08 -14.34 6.09
N HIS A 53 3.77 -13.67 4.96
CA HIS A 53 4.55 -12.55 4.42
C HIS A 53 3.71 -11.27 4.24
N PRO A 54 3.26 -10.62 5.33
CA PRO A 54 2.42 -9.42 5.25
C PRO A 54 3.09 -8.20 4.61
N GLN A 55 4.43 -8.22 4.43
CA GLN A 55 5.18 -7.15 3.76
C GLN A 55 5.13 -7.24 2.23
N ALA A 56 4.85 -8.42 1.65
CA ALA A 56 4.83 -8.58 0.19
C ALA A 56 3.66 -7.81 -0.46
N ALA A 57 2.51 -7.73 0.21
CA ALA A 57 1.34 -6.99 -0.30
C ALA A 57 1.43 -5.47 -0.11
N SER A 58 2.31 -4.98 0.76
CA SER A 58 2.52 -3.54 1.00
C SER A 58 3.61 -2.93 0.11
N MET A 59 4.38 -3.75 -0.62
CA MET A 59 5.13 -3.20 -1.74
C MET A 59 4.07 -2.73 -2.74
N LYS A 60 3.83 -1.42 -2.78
CA LYS A 60 3.17 -0.79 -3.92
C LYS A 60 3.86 -1.37 -5.13
N THR A 61 3.20 -2.27 -5.87
CA THR A 61 3.69 -2.69 -7.16
C THR A 61 3.86 -1.40 -7.93
N LYS A 62 5.09 -0.91 -8.08
CA LYS A 62 5.37 0.14 -9.07
C LYS A 62 4.81 -0.46 -10.34
N ARG A 63 3.72 0.11 -10.86
CA ARG A 63 3.21 -0.28 -12.16
C ARG A 63 4.42 -0.12 -13.09
N LYS A 64 4.89 -1.24 -13.64
CA LYS A 64 6.00 -1.20 -14.59
C LYS A 64 5.51 -0.32 -15.73
N ASN A 65 6.29 0.71 -16.07
CA ASN A 65 5.96 1.55 -17.20
C ASN A 65 5.98 0.64 -18.45
N PRO A 66 4.87 0.52 -19.20
CA PRO A 66 4.83 -0.33 -20.39
C PRO A 66 5.83 0.10 -21.48
N PHE A 67 6.41 1.30 -21.36
CA PHE A 67 7.41 1.84 -22.27
C PHE A 67 8.86 1.67 -21.78
N ILE A 68 9.09 1.08 -20.60
CA ILE A 68 10.44 0.72 -20.15
C ILE A 68 10.74 -0.71 -20.60
N ALA A 69 11.53 -0.84 -21.67
CA ALA A 69 12.16 -2.11 -22.01
C ALA A 69 13.32 -2.38 -21.04
N ASP A 70 13.54 -3.64 -20.64
CA ASP A 70 14.68 -4.08 -19.82
C ASP A 70 16.03 -4.02 -20.57
N LYS A 71 16.09 -3.29 -21.69
CA LYS A 71 17.28 -3.11 -22.52
C LYS A 71 18.08 -1.90 -22.05
N PRO A 72 19.42 -1.93 -22.14
CA PRO A 72 20.25 -0.80 -21.78
C PRO A 72 20.04 0.38 -22.74
N ASP A 73 20.20 1.61 -22.25
CA ASP A 73 19.80 2.83 -22.98
C ASP A 73 20.53 3.03 -24.32
N HIS A 74 21.71 2.44 -24.50
CA HIS A 74 22.49 2.51 -25.74
C HIS A 74 21.96 1.60 -26.86
N GLU A 75 21.07 0.66 -26.53
CA GLU A 75 20.38 -0.21 -27.49
C GLU A 75 18.96 0.29 -27.82
N LYS A 76 18.44 1.25 -27.05
CA LYS A 76 17.13 1.84 -27.29
C LYS A 76 17.19 2.79 -28.49
N THR A 77 16.20 2.69 -29.35
CA THR A 77 16.05 3.64 -30.44
C THR A 77 15.71 5.02 -29.90
N ARG A 78 16.04 6.08 -30.66
CA ARG A 78 15.69 7.46 -30.31
C ARG A 78 14.19 7.64 -30.07
N ALA A 79 13.35 6.93 -30.81
CA ALA A 79 11.90 6.97 -30.65
C ALA A 79 11.44 6.38 -29.30
N GLU A 80 11.99 5.23 -28.91
CA GLU A 80 11.69 4.60 -27.61
C GLU A 80 12.11 5.50 -26.44
N LEU A 81 13.30 6.11 -26.51
CA LEU A 81 13.77 7.07 -25.49
C LEU A 81 12.87 8.30 -25.38
N ILE A 82 12.36 8.83 -26.50
CA ILE A 82 11.41 9.97 -26.50
C ILE A 82 10.11 9.59 -25.82
N GLU A 83 9.59 8.38 -26.07
CA GLU A 83 8.32 7.94 -25.50
C GLU A 83 8.45 7.63 -24.01
N GLU A 84 9.57 7.04 -23.58
CA GLU A 84 9.91 6.89 -22.16
C GLU A 84 9.98 8.25 -21.45
N LEU A 85 10.65 9.23 -22.05
CA LEU A 85 10.73 10.60 -21.51
C LEU A 85 9.37 11.28 -21.42
N ARG A 86 8.51 11.11 -22.43
CA ARG A 86 7.13 11.65 -22.43
C ARG A 86 6.32 11.06 -21.29
N TYR A 87 6.36 9.73 -21.12
CA TYR A 87 5.69 9.07 -20.02
C TYR A 87 6.20 9.56 -18.66
N MET A 88 7.52 9.63 -18.48
CA MET A 88 8.12 10.11 -17.23
C MET A 88 7.76 11.57 -16.92
N ARG A 89 7.70 12.44 -17.94
CA ARG A 89 7.26 13.83 -17.77
C ARG A 89 5.80 13.90 -17.34
N ALA A 90 4.91 13.14 -17.98
CA ALA A 90 3.50 13.09 -17.62
C ALA A 90 3.28 12.59 -16.17
N GLU A 91 3.98 11.53 -15.76
CA GLU A 91 3.93 11.03 -14.38
C GLU A 91 4.43 12.09 -13.38
N ASN A 92 5.53 12.78 -13.69
CA ASN A 92 6.06 13.85 -12.85
C ASN A 92 5.11 15.04 -12.73
N ASP A 93 4.44 15.43 -13.81
CA ASP A 93 3.48 16.54 -13.82
C ASP A 93 2.23 16.19 -13.00
N TYR A 94 1.75 14.95 -13.10
CA TYR A 94 0.68 14.45 -12.24
C TYR A 94 1.07 14.49 -10.76
N LEU A 95 2.29 14.04 -10.43
CA LEU A 95 2.80 14.08 -9.05
C LEU A 95 2.92 15.50 -8.51
N LYS A 96 3.40 16.45 -9.33
CA LYS A 96 3.44 17.88 -8.97
C LYS A 96 2.04 18.43 -8.71
N HIS A 97 1.08 18.09 -9.57
CA HIS A 97 -0.31 18.50 -9.39
C HIS A 97 -0.89 17.99 -8.07
N MET A 98 -0.67 16.71 -7.74
CA MET A 98 -1.12 16.12 -6.48
C MET A 98 -0.46 16.77 -5.25
N LYS A 99 0.85 17.08 -5.32
CA LYS A 99 1.54 17.82 -4.25
C LYS A 99 0.92 19.19 -4.03
N ALA A 100 0.71 19.94 -5.12
CA ALA A 100 0.09 21.27 -5.05
C ALA A 100 -1.34 21.23 -4.48
N LEU A 101 -2.14 20.22 -4.80
CA LEU A 101 -3.48 20.03 -4.20
C LEU A 101 -3.39 19.77 -2.70
N ASN A 102 -2.48 18.90 -2.27
CA ASN A 102 -2.28 18.61 -0.85
C ASN A 102 -1.81 19.84 -0.07
N GLU A 103 -0.87 20.61 -0.61
CA GLU A 103 -0.40 21.87 -0.04
C GLU A 103 -1.54 22.89 0.08
N LYS A 104 -2.37 23.04 -0.97
CA LYS A 104 -3.56 23.91 -0.92
C LYS A 104 -4.56 23.46 0.15
N ASN A 105 -4.79 22.16 0.29
CA ASN A 105 -5.69 21.62 1.30
C ASN A 105 -5.14 21.85 2.72
N ALA A 106 -3.84 21.64 2.93
CA ALA A 106 -3.17 21.94 4.19
C ALA A 106 -3.26 23.44 4.54
N ALA A 107 -3.03 24.32 3.57
CA ALA A 107 -3.14 25.76 3.75
C ALA A 107 -4.59 26.22 4.06
N LYS A 108 -5.60 25.55 3.49
CA LYS A 108 -7.02 25.81 3.84
C LYS A 108 -7.35 25.36 5.26
N ALA A 109 -6.85 24.20 5.69
CA ALA A 109 -7.05 23.69 7.05
C ALA A 109 -6.35 24.55 8.12
N ALA A 110 -5.24 25.21 7.75
CA ALA A 110 -4.47 26.06 8.65
C ALA A 110 -5.02 27.50 8.82
N LYS A 111 -6.04 27.91 8.04
CA LYS A 111 -6.66 29.23 8.23
C LYS A 111 -7.62 29.18 9.42
N PRO A 112 -7.37 29.91 10.52
CA PRO A 112 -8.30 29.95 11.64
C PRO A 112 -9.59 30.68 11.19
N PHE A 113 -10.74 30.15 11.60
CA PHE A 113 -12.00 30.90 11.54
C PHE A 113 -11.82 32.16 12.39
N LYS A 114 -11.85 33.34 11.74
CA LYS A 114 -11.92 34.61 12.47
C LYS A 114 -13.25 34.65 13.22
N ARG A 115 -13.18 34.67 14.55
CA ARG A 115 -14.29 35.01 15.45
C ARG A 115 -14.55 36.50 15.39
#